data_AF-A0A7R9GH21-F1
#
_entry.id   AF-A0A7R9GH21-F1
#
_cell.length_a   1.000
_cell.length_b   1.000
_cell.length_c   1.000
_cell.angle_alpha   90.00
_cell.angle_beta   90.00
_cell.angle_gamma   90.00
#
_symmetry.space_group_name_H-M   'P 1'
#
loop_
_entity.id
_entity.type
_entity.pdbx_description
1 polymer ?
#
loop_
_entity_poly.entity_id
_entity_poly.type
_entity_poly.pdbx_seq_one_letter_code
_entity_poly.pdbx_strand_id
1 'polypeptide(L)'
;DSSGGTGSSGGTGTGGTTGSGGASGGGSTRKKRRGIIEKRRRDRINNSLAELRRLVPAAFEKQGSAKLEKAEILQMTVDHLKMLHAKGLDALAYDPHKLAIDYHSVGFRECMAETSRYLIAQEGMDIQDPLRLRLMSHLQCFSAQRDLANKSASCYK
;
A
#
# COMPACT_ATOMS: atom_id res chain seq x y z
N ASP A 1 -45.42 -44.25 -3.57
CA ASP A 1 -46.34 -45.18 -4.24
C ASP A 1 -47.41 -44.33 -4.90
N SER A 2 -47.20 -43.93 -6.16
CA SER A 2 -47.80 -44.56 -7.36
C SER A 2 -49.19 -43.97 -7.61
N SER A 3 -49.31 -43.02 -8.55
CA SER A 3 -49.79 -43.24 -9.94
C SER A 3 -51.28 -43.58 -10.00
N GLY A 4 -52.14 -43.00 -10.82
CA GLY A 4 -52.05 -42.12 -11.98
C GLY A 4 -53.47 -41.99 -12.54
N GLY A 5 -53.69 -41.10 -13.51
CA GLY A 5 -55.00 -40.94 -14.13
C GLY A 5 -54.95 -40.00 -15.33
N THR A 6 -54.86 -40.60 -16.51
CA THR A 6 -54.82 -40.00 -17.85
C THR A 6 -56.19 -39.46 -18.29
N GLY A 7 -56.19 -38.38 -19.07
CA GLY A 7 -57.34 -37.92 -19.84
C GLY A 7 -56.89 -37.08 -21.04
N SER A 8 -57.28 -37.51 -22.24
CA SER A 8 -56.80 -37.07 -23.55
C SER A 8 -57.92 -36.34 -24.32
N SER A 9 -57.59 -35.25 -25.00
CA SER A 9 -58.28 -34.67 -26.18
C SER A 9 -57.52 -33.40 -26.57
N GLY A 10 -56.92 -33.23 -27.75
CA GLY A 10 -57.50 -33.40 -29.08
C GLY A 10 -57.78 -31.99 -29.65
N GLY A 11 -56.99 -31.54 -30.62
CA GLY A 11 -57.16 -30.21 -31.24
C GLY A 11 -56.10 -29.89 -32.30
N THR A 12 -56.42 -30.22 -33.55
CA THR A 12 -55.71 -29.88 -34.79
C THR A 12 -55.65 -28.38 -35.08
N GLY A 13 -54.55 -27.91 -35.66
CA GLY A 13 -54.43 -26.57 -36.23
C GLY A 13 -53.25 -26.46 -37.19
N THR A 14 -53.54 -26.60 -38.48
CA THR A 14 -52.64 -26.37 -39.62
C THR A 14 -52.23 -24.91 -39.75
N GLY A 15 -50.99 -24.64 -40.18
CA GLY A 15 -50.58 -23.31 -40.62
C GLY A 15 -49.09 -23.23 -40.94
N GLY A 16 -48.71 -23.56 -42.17
CA GLY A 16 -47.40 -23.21 -42.70
C GLY A 16 -47.33 -21.70 -42.98
N THR A 17 -46.23 -21.06 -42.61
CA THR A 17 -45.81 -19.80 -43.22
C THR A 17 -44.29 -19.70 -43.19
N THR A 18 -43.70 -19.77 -44.38
CA THR A 18 -42.35 -19.30 -44.67
C THR A 18 -42.25 -17.80 -44.40
N GLY A 19 -41.22 -17.37 -43.65
CA GLY A 19 -40.98 -15.95 -43.39
C GLY A 19 -39.56 -15.70 -42.91
N SER A 20 -38.71 -15.30 -43.86
CA SER A 20 -37.37 -14.75 -43.65
C SER A 20 -37.42 -13.44 -42.86
N GLY A 21 -36.38 -13.20 -42.04
CA GLY A 21 -35.95 -11.86 -41.65
C GLY A 21 -36.37 -11.39 -40.26
N GLY A 22 -35.38 -10.90 -39.49
CA GLY A 22 -35.64 -10.00 -38.37
C GLY A 22 -34.88 -10.30 -37.09
N ALA A 23 -33.56 -10.13 -37.11
CA ALA A 23 -32.76 -10.00 -35.90
C ALA A 23 -33.30 -8.85 -35.03
N SER A 24 -33.98 -9.17 -33.92
CA SER A 24 -34.41 -8.17 -32.92
C SER A 24 -34.44 -8.73 -31.49
N GLY A 25 -33.47 -9.58 -31.13
CA GLY A 25 -33.30 -10.10 -29.76
C GLY A 25 -32.04 -9.63 -29.02
N GLY A 26 -31.17 -8.83 -29.64
CA GLY A 26 -29.81 -8.57 -29.14
C GLY A 26 -29.69 -7.58 -27.97
N GLY A 27 -30.75 -6.84 -27.64
CA GLY A 27 -30.72 -5.79 -26.62
C GLY A 27 -30.80 -6.31 -25.17
N SER A 28 -31.62 -7.34 -24.92
CA SER A 28 -31.92 -7.81 -23.56
C SER A 28 -30.78 -8.63 -22.95
N THR A 29 -30.05 -9.41 -23.77
CA THR A 29 -28.92 -10.25 -23.35
C THR A 29 -27.67 -9.41 -23.08
N ARG A 30 -27.40 -8.37 -23.87
CA ARG A 30 -26.36 -7.36 -23.59
C ARG A 30 -26.66 -6.57 -22.32
N LYS A 31 -27.92 -6.16 -22.11
CA LYS A 31 -28.34 -5.41 -20.93
C LYS A 31 -28.28 -6.27 -19.65
N LYS A 32 -28.68 -7.54 -19.72
CA LYS A 32 -28.50 -8.54 -18.65
C LYS A 32 -27.01 -8.80 -18.35
N ARG A 33 -26.17 -8.98 -19.37
CA ARG A 33 -24.70 -9.13 -19.19
C ARG A 33 -24.05 -7.89 -18.58
N ARG A 34 -24.44 -6.69 -19.02
CA ARG A 34 -23.99 -5.42 -18.42
C ARG A 34 -24.37 -5.33 -16.93
N GLY A 35 -25.59 -5.77 -16.57
CA GLY A 35 -26.03 -5.82 -15.17
C GLY A 35 -25.20 -6.77 -14.29
N ILE A 36 -24.80 -7.92 -14.82
CA ILE A 36 -23.96 -8.90 -14.09
C ILE A 36 -22.55 -8.35 -13.85
N ILE A 37 -21.95 -7.71 -14.86
CA ILE A 37 -20.61 -7.10 -14.75
C ILE A 37 -20.62 -5.98 -13.70
N GLU A 38 -21.65 -5.13 -13.73
CA GLU A 38 -21.80 -4.03 -12.79
C GLU A 38 -22.07 -4.53 -11.37
N LYS A 39 -22.88 -5.59 -11.21
CA LYS A 39 -23.06 -6.25 -9.91
C LYS A 39 -21.72 -6.72 -9.35
N ARG A 40 -20.93 -7.46 -10.14
CA ARG A 40 -19.59 -7.92 -9.72
C ARG A 40 -18.67 -6.77 -9.36
N ARG A 41 -18.70 -5.65 -10.10
CA ARG A 41 -17.91 -4.45 -9.76
C ARG A 41 -18.31 -3.90 -8.39
N ARG A 42 -19.61 -3.75 -8.14
CA ARG A 42 -20.12 -3.24 -6.85
C ARG A 42 -19.79 -4.17 -5.69
N ASP A 43 -19.88 -5.49 -5.90
CA ASP A 43 -19.53 -6.48 -4.89
C ASP A 43 -18.04 -6.38 -4.53
N ARG A 44 -17.14 -6.26 -5.52
CA ARG A 44 -15.71 -6.02 -5.25
C ARG A 44 -15.47 -4.75 -4.43
N ILE A 45 -16.10 -3.63 -4.78
CA ILE A 45 -15.95 -2.36 -4.06
C ILE A 45 -16.42 -2.51 -2.60
N ASN A 46 -17.56 -3.15 -2.38
CA ASN A 46 -18.10 -3.34 -1.03
C ASN A 46 -17.22 -4.29 -0.20
N ASN A 47 -16.65 -5.33 -0.81
CA ASN A 47 -15.70 -6.22 -0.15
C ASN A 47 -14.44 -5.46 0.30
N SER A 48 -13.85 -4.64 -0.58
CA SER A 48 -12.71 -3.81 -0.21
C SER A 48 -13.03 -2.84 0.93
N LEU A 49 -14.21 -2.21 0.94
CA LEU A 49 -14.62 -1.33 2.04
C LEU A 49 -14.81 -2.08 3.37
N ALA A 50 -15.31 -3.32 3.32
CA ALA A 50 -15.43 -4.16 4.51
C ALA A 50 -14.05 -4.56 5.04
N GLU A 51 -13.10 -4.86 4.15
CA GLU A 51 -11.72 -5.16 4.51
C GLU A 51 -11.01 -3.94 5.14
N LEU A 52 -11.17 -2.75 4.54
CA LEU A 52 -10.62 -1.50 5.08
C LEU A 52 -11.11 -1.21 6.50
N ARG A 53 -12.40 -1.45 6.80
CA ARG A 53 -12.94 -1.32 8.16
C ARG A 53 -12.23 -2.21 9.18
N ARG A 54 -11.76 -3.38 8.75
CA ARG A 54 -11.07 -4.34 9.62
C ARG A 54 -9.58 -4.03 9.78
N LEU A 55 -8.95 -3.47 8.74
CA LEU A 55 -7.51 -3.19 8.72
C LEU A 55 -7.15 -1.83 9.33
N VAL A 56 -8.02 -0.83 9.19
CA VAL A 56 -7.73 0.54 9.66
C VAL A 56 -8.13 0.67 11.12
N PRO A 57 -7.21 0.95 12.06
CA PRO A 57 -7.48 0.91 13.50
C PRO A 57 -8.66 1.77 13.94
N ALA A 58 -8.70 3.03 13.49
CA ALA A 58 -9.78 3.95 13.84
C ALA A 58 -11.14 3.48 13.27
N ALA A 59 -11.16 2.88 12.08
CA ALA A 59 -12.39 2.37 11.48
C ALA A 59 -12.88 1.09 12.18
N PHE A 60 -11.94 0.26 12.65
CA PHE A 60 -12.22 -0.95 13.41
C PHE A 60 -12.85 -0.63 14.77
N GLU A 61 -12.31 0.35 15.48
CA GLU A 61 -12.85 0.80 16.78
C GLU A 61 -14.31 1.28 16.66
N LYS A 62 -14.66 1.94 15.55
CA LYS A 62 -16.02 2.41 15.29
C LYS A 62 -16.97 1.33 14.76
N GLN A 63 -16.52 0.09 14.54
CA GLN A 63 -17.36 -0.99 14.00
C GLN A 63 -18.55 -1.37 14.93
N GLY A 64 -18.44 -1.08 16.23
CA GLY A 64 -19.51 -1.27 17.22
C GLY A 64 -20.51 -0.11 17.34
N SER A 65 -20.27 1.00 16.62
CA SER A 65 -21.14 2.18 16.61
C SER A 65 -21.99 2.23 15.33
N ALA A 66 -22.72 3.33 15.11
CA ALA A 66 -23.53 3.57 13.93
C ALA A 66 -22.78 3.23 12.62
N LYS A 67 -23.51 2.73 11.63
CA LYS A 67 -22.99 2.27 10.34
C LYS A 67 -22.13 3.36 9.67
N LEU A 68 -20.81 3.18 9.68
CA LEU A 68 -19.86 4.11 9.05
C LEU A 68 -20.22 4.38 7.59
N GLU A 69 -20.20 5.65 7.19
CA GLU A 69 -20.42 6.05 5.81
C GLU A 69 -19.24 5.65 4.92
N LYS A 70 -19.48 5.48 3.62
CA LYS A 70 -18.41 5.10 2.68
C LYS A 70 -17.30 6.14 2.62
N ALA A 71 -17.67 7.43 2.65
CA ALA A 71 -16.71 8.53 2.65
C ALA A 71 -15.85 8.53 3.93
N GLU A 72 -16.45 8.26 5.09
CA GLU A 72 -15.74 8.18 6.37
C GLU A 72 -14.70 7.05 6.37
N ILE A 73 -15.06 5.85 5.91
CA ILE A 73 -14.11 4.71 5.80
C ILE A 73 -12.91 5.10 4.93
N LEU A 74 -13.16 5.74 3.78
CA LEU A 74 -12.09 6.17 2.86
C LEU A 74 -11.20 7.24 3.51
N GLN A 75 -11.79 8.23 4.19
CA GLN A 75 -11.04 9.29 4.86
C GLN A 75 -10.13 8.72 5.96
N MET A 76 -10.69 7.88 6.84
CA MET A 76 -9.93 7.23 7.92
C MET A 76 -8.79 6.35 7.36
N THR A 77 -9.01 5.71 6.22
CA THR A 77 -7.97 4.94 5.52
C THR A 77 -6.85 5.86 5.02
N VAL A 78 -7.19 6.98 4.37
CA VAL A 78 -6.19 7.94 3.86
C VAL A 78 -5.37 8.53 5.01
N ASP A 79 -6.01 8.90 6.11
CA ASP A 79 -5.32 9.44 7.28
C ASP A 79 -4.41 8.39 7.93
N HIS A 80 -4.84 7.12 7.95
CA HIS A 80 -3.99 6.02 8.38
C HIS A 80 -2.77 5.85 7.46
N LEU A 81 -2.93 5.90 6.14
CA LEU A 81 -1.81 5.82 5.19
C LEU A 81 -0.85 6.99 5.34
N LYS A 82 -1.34 8.23 5.51
CA LYS A 82 -0.49 9.40 5.79
C LYS A 82 0.28 9.24 7.10
N MET A 83 -0.37 8.72 8.14
CA MET A 83 0.28 8.42 9.42
C MET A 83 1.36 7.35 9.25
N LEU A 84 1.11 6.28 8.48
CA LEU A 84 2.11 5.26 8.18
C LEU A 84 3.31 5.87 7.44
N HIS A 85 3.06 6.71 6.43
CA HIS A 85 4.14 7.40 5.71
C HIS A 85 4.95 8.33 6.64
N ALA A 86 4.29 9.11 7.50
CA ALA A 86 4.96 9.99 8.47
C ALA A 86 5.75 9.23 9.54
N LYS A 87 5.28 8.03 9.93
CA LYS A 87 6.00 7.14 10.86
C LYS A 87 7.17 6.40 10.20
N GLY A 88 7.46 6.67 8.92
CA GLY A 88 8.51 6.00 8.18
C GLY A 88 8.18 4.55 7.85
N LEU A 89 6.91 4.14 7.77
CA LEU A 89 6.55 2.83 7.21
C LEU A 89 6.71 2.77 5.68
N ASP A 90 6.98 3.90 5.03
CA ASP A 90 7.62 3.92 3.71
C ASP A 90 9.08 3.41 3.76
N ALA A 91 9.68 3.23 4.95
CA ALA A 91 10.94 2.50 5.11
C ALA A 91 10.76 0.96 4.98
N LEU A 92 9.52 0.45 4.92
CA LEU A 92 9.26 -0.92 4.44
C LEU A 92 9.24 -0.98 2.91
N ALA A 93 9.07 0.14 2.20
CA ALA A 93 9.53 0.23 0.82
C ALA A 93 11.06 0.30 0.91
N TYR A 94 11.69 -0.86 0.75
CA TYR A 94 13.14 -1.01 0.69
C TYR A 94 13.70 0.02 -0.30
N ASP A 95 14.20 1.15 0.21
CA ASP A 95 14.93 2.14 -0.56
C ASP A 95 16.42 1.88 -0.33
N PRO A 96 17.10 1.19 -1.27
CA PRO A 96 18.51 0.88 -1.15
C PRO A 96 19.36 2.14 -0.96
N HIS A 97 18.90 3.30 -1.46
CA HIS A 97 19.64 4.55 -1.34
C HIS A 97 19.60 5.13 0.06
N LYS A 98 18.42 5.17 0.71
CA LYS A 98 18.31 5.61 2.11
C LYS A 98 19.11 4.69 3.03
N LEU A 99 18.99 3.38 2.83
CA LEU A 99 19.75 2.39 3.59
C LEU A 99 21.27 2.55 3.40
N ALA A 100 21.73 2.78 2.16
CA ALA A 100 23.14 3.03 1.87
C ALA A 100 23.66 4.30 2.55
N ILE A 101 22.85 5.38 2.60
CA ILE A 101 23.21 6.62 3.30
C ILE A 101 23.37 6.35 4.80
N ASP A 102 22.43 5.62 5.41
CA ASP A 102 22.48 5.29 6.83
C ASP A 102 23.69 4.43 7.18
N TYR A 103 23.93 3.36 6.41
CA TYR A 103 25.13 2.51 6.59
C TYR A 103 26.42 3.28 6.39
N HIS A 104 26.44 4.21 5.44
CA HIS A 104 27.62 5.01 5.19
C HIS A 104 27.89 5.99 6.36
N SER A 105 26.86 6.60 6.97
CA SER A 105 27.04 7.41 8.18
C SER A 105 27.48 6.56 9.38
N VAL A 106 26.99 5.33 9.52
CA VAL A 106 27.48 4.38 10.56
C VAL A 106 28.94 4.04 10.35
N GLY A 107 29.32 3.56 9.16
CA GLY A 107 30.69 3.15 8.85
C GLY A 107 31.70 4.30 8.94
N PHE A 108 31.28 5.53 8.64
CA PHE A 108 32.13 6.70 8.85
C PHE A 108 32.42 6.93 10.34
N ARG A 109 31.43 6.79 11.23
CA ARG A 109 31.65 6.93 12.69
C ARG A 109 32.56 5.84 13.23
N GLU A 110 32.39 4.60 12.77
CA GLU A 110 33.27 3.48 13.15
C GLU A 110 34.71 3.74 12.70
N CYS A 111 34.90 4.16 11.44
CA CYS A 111 36.22 4.52 10.90
C CYS A 111 36.87 5.67 11.69
N MET A 112 36.12 6.70 12.05
CA MET A 112 36.61 7.80 12.87
C MET A 112 37.03 7.33 14.27
N ALA A 113 36.24 6.45 14.91
CA ALA A 113 36.59 5.86 16.20
C ALA A 113 37.85 5.00 16.12
N GLU A 114 37.98 4.20 15.07
CA GLU A 114 39.19 3.40 14.82
C GLU A 114 40.41 4.27 14.58
N THR A 115 40.26 5.35 13.80
CA THR A 115 41.32 6.34 13.58
C THR A 115 41.77 6.92 14.92
N SER A 116 40.84 7.30 15.79
CA SER A 116 41.17 7.79 17.13
C SER A 116 41.96 6.77 17.95
N ARG A 117 41.59 5.49 17.86
CA ARG A 117 42.24 4.39 18.57
C ARG A 117 43.63 4.10 18.00
N TYR A 118 43.77 4.07 16.67
CA TYR A 118 45.04 3.86 15.97
C TYR A 118 46.08 4.92 16.36
N LEU A 119 45.69 6.20 16.39
CA LEU A 119 46.59 7.28 16.77
C LEU A 119 47.12 7.13 18.20
N ILE A 120 46.33 6.59 19.12
CA ILE A 120 46.79 6.34 20.50
C ILE A 120 47.61 5.04 20.56
N ALA A 121 47.07 3.95 20.04
CA ALA A 121 47.61 2.61 20.28
C ALA A 121 48.82 2.26 19.41
N GLN A 122 48.89 2.79 18.18
CA GLN A 122 49.93 2.45 17.22
C GLN A 122 50.93 3.59 17.06
N GLU A 123 50.45 4.83 16.93
CA GLU A 123 51.31 6.00 16.79
C GLU A 123 51.80 6.55 18.14
N GLY A 124 51.24 6.06 19.26
CA GLY A 124 51.62 6.50 20.61
C GLY A 124 51.28 7.96 20.91
N MET A 125 50.37 8.57 20.15
CA MET A 125 49.98 9.97 20.34
C MET A 125 49.23 10.14 21.67
N ASP A 126 49.59 11.18 22.42
CA ASP A 126 48.86 11.54 23.63
C ASP A 126 47.41 11.90 23.34
N ILE A 127 46.54 11.64 24.31
CA ILE A 127 45.11 11.96 24.20
C ILE A 127 44.91 13.47 24.04
N GLN A 128 45.79 14.31 24.63
CA GLN A 128 45.74 15.76 24.51
C GLN A 128 46.57 16.30 23.35
N ASP A 129 47.07 15.45 22.45
CA ASP A 129 47.81 15.90 21.29
C ASP A 129 46.97 16.86 20.42
N PRO A 130 47.46 18.09 20.14
CA PRO A 130 46.69 19.09 19.39
C PRO A 130 46.31 18.67 17.97
N LEU A 131 47.14 17.86 17.30
CA LEU A 131 46.85 17.36 15.96
C LEU A 131 45.72 16.33 16.00
N ARG A 132 45.78 15.39 16.96
CA ARG A 132 44.72 14.39 17.18
C ARG A 132 43.38 15.08 17.46
N LEU A 133 43.36 16.04 18.39
CA LEU A 133 42.14 16.77 18.75
C LEU A 133 41.55 17.54 17.56
N ARG A 134 42.40 18.21 16.78
CA ARG A 134 41.98 18.95 15.58
C ARG A 134 41.41 18.02 14.51
N LEU A 135 42.04 16.87 14.29
CA LEU A 135 41.57 15.88 13.31
C LEU A 135 40.21 15.30 13.73
N MET A 136 40.07 14.86 14.99
CA MET A 136 38.81 14.31 15.49
C MET A 136 37.67 15.34 15.44
N SER A 137 37.94 16.58 15.83
CA SER A 137 36.98 17.67 15.72
C SER A 137 36.58 17.93 14.26
N HIS A 138 37.52 17.94 13.33
CA HIS A 138 37.24 18.12 11.90
C HIS A 138 36.34 17.01 11.35
N LEU A 139 36.64 15.74 11.63
CA LEU A 139 35.84 14.60 11.19
C LEU A 139 34.42 14.62 11.78
N GLN A 140 34.27 15.00 13.05
CA GLN A 140 32.96 15.17 13.69
C GLN A 140 32.15 16.29 13.04
N CYS A 141 32.77 17.43 12.77
CA CYS A 141 32.13 18.57 12.10
C CYS A 141 31.68 18.20 10.68
N PHE A 142 32.56 17.51 9.93
CA PHE A 142 32.25 17.01 8.60
C PHE A 142 31.07 16.02 8.61
N SER A 143 31.05 15.06 9.56
CA SER A 143 29.93 14.13 9.72
C SER A 143 28.62 14.87 9.95
N ALA A 144 28.60 15.84 10.87
CA ALA A 144 27.40 16.59 11.22
C ALA A 144 26.87 17.43 10.04
N GLN A 145 27.76 18.11 9.31
CA GLN A 145 27.37 18.89 8.12
C GLN A 145 26.77 18.00 7.03
N ARG A 146 27.34 16.81 6.83
CA ARG A 146 26.88 15.87 5.82
C ARG A 146 25.55 15.22 6.19
N ASP A 147 25.34 14.91 7.46
CA ASP A 147 24.04 14.42 7.96
C ASP A 147 22.94 15.48 7.77
N LEU A 148 23.26 16.77 7.94
CA LEU A 148 22.33 17.87 7.66
C LEU A 148 22.03 18.01 6.16
N ALA A 149 23.04 17.91 5.30
CA ALA A 149 22.88 17.94 3.84
C ALA A 149 22.03 16.77 3.31
N ASN A 150 22.20 15.58 3.90
CA ASN A 150 21.41 14.40 3.54
C ASN A 150 19.94 14.53 3.99
N LYS A 151 19.71 15.14 5.15
CA LYS A 151 18.34 15.45 5.64
C LYS A 151 17.65 16.50 4.77
N SER A 152 18.35 17.56 4.37
CA SER A 152 17.77 18.58 3.48
C SER A 152 17.50 18.05 2.08
N ALA A 153 18.37 17.20 1.52
CA ALA A 153 18.14 16.55 0.24
C ALA A 153 16.90 15.63 0.22
N SER A 154 16.55 15.03 1.37
CA SER A 154 15.33 14.22 1.50
C SER A 154 14.05 15.06 1.64
N CYS A 155 14.13 16.39 1.78
CA CYS A 155 12.98 17.29 1.91
C CYS A 155 12.52 17.89 0.56
N TYR A 156 13.27 17.65 -0.53
CA TYR A 156 12.98 18.15 -1.88
C TYR A 156 12.51 17.05 -2.86
N LYS A 157 12.26 15.84 -2.37
CA LYS A 157 11.60 14.75 -3.10
C LYS A 157 10.30 14.39 -2.39
#